data_AF-A0A672L335-F1
#
_entry.id   AF-A0A672L335-F1
#
_cell.length_a   1.000
_cell.length_b   1.000
_cell.length_c   1.000
_cell.angle_alpha   90.00
_cell.angle_beta   90.00
_cell.angle_gamma   90.00
#
_symmetry.space_group_name_H-M   'P 1'
#
loop_
_entity.id
_entity.type
_entity.pdbx_description
1 polymer ?
#
loop_
_entity_poly.entity_id
_entity_poly.type
_entity_poly.pdbx_seq_one_letter_code
_entity_poly.pdbx_strand_id
1 'polypeptide(L)'
;MKKEIAAVVFFLKRLIKKNEKLDAEKVDLFVVRLTVALQEKYKGHWYPDNPSKGQAFRCIRVNRFHKEDAELLRACAESGVQYKDLGLPKELTLWVDPGEVCCRYGERNHGFTVATFSSDDDDDKEDVTKKVTSAVERVTSDYHSGSSSDEDTNFTLLHSCGAG
;
A
#
# COMPACT_ATOMS: atom_id res chain seq x y z
N MET A 1 14.86 8.04 4.82
CA MET A 1 13.59 7.91 5.59
C MET A 1 12.52 8.93 5.22
N LYS A 2 12.78 10.25 5.28
CA LYS A 2 11.73 11.26 5.05
C LYS A 2 11.17 11.25 3.63
N LYS A 3 12.03 11.11 2.60
CA LYS A 3 11.65 11.08 1.19
C LYS A 3 10.74 9.84 0.90
N GLU A 4 11.08 8.70 1.50
CA GLU A 4 10.39 7.42 1.40
C GLU A 4 9.02 7.42 2.09
N ILE A 5 8.95 7.97 3.31
CA ILE A 5 7.66 8.17 4.00
C ILE A 5 6.76 9.12 3.20
N ALA A 6 7.31 10.21 2.65
CA ALA A 6 6.53 11.12 1.82
C ALA A 6 5.96 10.42 0.58
N ALA A 7 6.75 9.57 -0.09
CA ALA A 7 6.28 8.83 -1.26
C ALA A 7 5.20 7.80 -0.93
N VAL A 8 5.34 7.00 0.13
CA VAL A 8 4.31 6.01 0.49
C VAL A 8 3.01 6.68 0.92
N VAL A 9 3.11 7.80 1.66
CA VAL A 9 1.94 8.56 2.11
C VAL A 9 1.26 9.25 0.91
N PHE A 10 2.03 9.77 -0.04
CA PHE A 10 1.49 10.34 -1.28
C PHE A 10 0.80 9.28 -2.15
N PHE A 11 1.38 8.09 -2.25
CA PHE A 11 0.77 6.94 -2.92
C PHE A 11 -0.58 6.57 -2.29
N LEU A 12 -0.62 6.40 -0.96
CA LEU A 12 -1.87 6.10 -0.24
C LEU A 12 -2.90 7.22 -0.36
N LYS A 13 -2.49 8.49 -0.25
CA LYS A 13 -3.37 9.66 -0.46
C LYS A 13 -4.08 9.59 -1.81
N ARG A 14 -3.33 9.31 -2.88
CA ARG A 14 -3.86 9.21 -4.24
C ARG A 14 -4.82 8.01 -4.38
N LEU A 15 -4.48 6.89 -3.77
CA LEU A 15 -5.34 5.70 -3.76
C LEU A 15 -6.67 5.95 -3.04
N ILE A 16 -6.62 6.55 -1.84
CA ILE A 16 -7.80 6.88 -1.04
C ILE A 16 -8.69 7.90 -1.75
N LYS A 17 -8.11 8.92 -2.40
CA LYS A 17 -8.90 9.92 -3.15
C LYS A 17 -9.71 9.31 -4.30
N LYS A 18 -9.25 8.22 -4.92
CA LYS A 18 -10.01 7.51 -5.96
C LYS A 18 -11.25 6.78 -5.44
N ASN A 19 -11.34 6.52 -4.13
CA ASN A 19 -12.51 5.89 -3.52
C ASN A 19 -13.68 6.88 -3.29
N GLU A 20 -13.45 8.18 -3.36
CA GLU A 20 -14.46 9.26 -3.27
C GLU A 20 -15.37 9.25 -2.01
N LYS A 21 -15.07 8.42 -1.01
CA LYS A 21 -15.85 8.32 0.25
C LYS A 21 -15.48 9.35 1.31
N LEU A 22 -14.30 9.96 1.20
CA LEU A 22 -13.77 10.89 2.18
C LEU A 22 -13.55 12.25 1.53
N ASP A 23 -13.89 13.32 2.25
CA ASP A 23 -13.57 14.69 1.82
C ASP A 23 -12.04 14.95 1.87
N ALA A 24 -11.62 16.00 1.17
CA ALA A 24 -10.21 16.32 1.03
C ALA A 24 -9.54 16.66 2.38
N GLU A 25 -10.25 17.30 3.30
CA GLU A 25 -9.71 17.73 4.59
C GLU A 25 -9.43 16.53 5.50
N LYS A 26 -10.35 15.56 5.53
CA LYS A 26 -10.18 14.28 6.24
C LYS A 26 -9.02 13.47 5.69
N VAL A 27 -8.89 13.38 4.37
CA VAL A 27 -7.75 12.69 3.74
C VAL A 27 -6.43 13.39 4.08
N ASP A 28 -6.40 14.71 4.08
CA ASP A 28 -5.19 15.48 4.39
C ASP A 28 -4.79 15.31 5.86
N LEU A 29 -5.74 15.35 6.79
CA LEU A 29 -5.49 15.06 8.20
C LEU A 29 -5.00 13.63 8.41
N PHE A 30 -5.64 12.64 7.79
CA PHE A 30 -5.22 11.23 7.84
C PHE A 30 -3.76 11.07 7.41
N VAL A 31 -3.37 11.70 6.29
CA VAL A 31 -2.00 11.66 5.75
C VAL A 31 -0.97 12.28 6.72
N VAL A 32 -1.33 13.37 7.38
CA VAL A 32 -0.48 13.97 8.42
C VAL A 32 -0.30 13.00 9.59
N ARG A 33 -1.38 12.37 10.08
CA ARG A 33 -1.31 11.41 11.19
C ARG A 33 -0.53 10.15 10.84
N LEU A 34 -0.72 9.62 9.62
CA LEU A 34 0.04 8.47 9.14
C LEU A 34 1.53 8.79 9.04
N THR A 35 1.90 9.99 8.57
CA THR A 35 3.31 10.41 8.51
C THR A 35 3.97 10.36 9.89
N VAL A 36 3.28 10.87 10.93
CA VAL A 36 3.77 10.83 12.32
C VAL A 36 3.91 9.39 12.81
N ALA A 37 2.87 8.56 12.62
CA ALA A 37 2.87 7.17 13.06
C ALA A 37 4.03 6.36 12.44
N LEU A 38 4.28 6.53 11.13
CA LEU A 38 5.38 5.85 10.44
C LEU A 38 6.76 6.36 10.89
N GLN A 39 6.93 7.66 11.11
CA GLN A 39 8.18 8.23 11.62
C GLN A 39 8.52 7.68 13.00
N GLU A 40 7.52 7.56 13.88
CA GLU A 40 7.69 6.97 15.21
C GLU A 40 8.00 5.49 15.13
N LYS A 41 7.23 4.72 14.33
CA LYS A 41 7.45 3.28 14.13
C LYS A 41 8.87 3.01 13.66
N TYR A 42 9.33 3.70 12.62
CA TYR A 42 10.61 3.40 11.97
C TYR A 42 11.83 3.84 12.77
N LYS A 43 11.64 4.63 13.84
CA LYS A 43 12.74 5.07 14.72
C LYS A 43 13.49 3.85 15.28
N GLY A 44 14.83 3.87 15.15
CA GLY A 44 15.69 2.75 15.56
C GLY A 44 15.63 1.52 14.63
N HIS A 45 14.83 1.56 13.57
CA HIS A 45 14.64 0.47 12.61
C HIS A 45 14.90 0.93 11.17
N TRP A 46 15.80 1.88 10.96
CA TRP A 46 16.18 2.41 9.65
C TRP A 46 17.68 2.21 9.42
N TYR A 47 18.05 1.41 8.42
CA TYR A 47 19.43 0.96 8.22
C TYR A 47 19.89 1.22 6.77
N PRO A 48 20.39 2.42 6.43
CA PRO A 48 20.80 2.77 5.07
C PRO A 48 21.80 1.80 4.44
N ASP A 49 22.77 1.32 5.23
CA ASP A 49 23.81 0.38 4.74
C ASP A 49 23.30 -1.05 4.53
N ASN A 50 22.12 -1.38 5.08
CA ASN A 50 21.47 -2.67 4.86
C ASN A 50 19.94 -2.49 4.82
N PRO A 51 19.38 -2.00 3.69
CA PRO A 51 17.97 -1.62 3.60
C PRO A 51 17.00 -2.75 3.97
N SER A 52 17.35 -3.99 3.65
CA SER A 52 16.52 -5.17 3.96
C SER A 52 16.37 -5.43 5.47
N LYS A 53 17.32 -4.96 6.30
CA LYS A 53 17.25 -5.12 7.75
C LYS A 53 16.05 -4.37 8.30
N GLY A 54 15.15 -5.08 8.97
CA GLY A 54 13.93 -4.50 9.53
C GLY A 54 12.81 -4.23 8.52
N GLN A 55 12.93 -4.66 7.26
CA GLN A 55 11.88 -4.42 6.25
C GLN A 55 10.50 -4.99 6.65
N ALA A 56 10.48 -6.18 7.29
CA ALA A 56 9.23 -6.81 7.73
C ALA A 56 8.54 -6.00 8.84
N PHE A 57 9.33 -5.37 9.71
CA PHE A 57 8.83 -4.48 10.74
C PHE A 57 8.28 -3.19 10.13
N ARG A 58 8.97 -2.60 9.14
CA ARG A 58 8.51 -1.36 8.48
C ARG A 58 7.36 -1.58 7.50
N CYS A 59 7.13 -2.81 7.06
CA CYS A 59 6.08 -3.12 6.10
C CYS A 59 4.70 -2.63 6.55
N ILE A 60 3.94 -2.05 5.61
CA ILE A 60 2.51 -1.76 5.76
C ILE A 60 1.77 -2.86 4.99
N ARG A 61 0.93 -3.63 5.66
CA ARG A 61 0.29 -4.80 5.04
C ARG A 61 -1.19 -4.91 5.37
N VAL A 62 -1.98 -5.06 4.32
CA VAL A 62 -3.38 -5.45 4.36
C VAL A 62 -3.54 -6.74 3.55
N ASN A 63 -4.13 -7.78 4.14
CA ASN A 63 -4.52 -8.99 3.44
C ASN A 63 -5.78 -9.62 4.06
N ARG A 64 -6.18 -10.80 3.56
CA ARG A 64 -7.39 -11.50 4.02
C ARG A 64 -7.38 -11.84 5.51
N PHE A 65 -6.19 -12.07 6.08
CA PHE A 65 -6.00 -12.45 7.49
C PHE A 65 -5.67 -11.26 8.40
N HIS A 66 -5.05 -10.23 7.84
CA HIS A 66 -4.67 -8.97 8.50
C HIS A 66 -5.36 -7.83 7.75
N LYS A 67 -6.64 -7.62 8.06
CA LYS A 67 -7.49 -6.67 7.33
C LYS A 67 -7.15 -5.21 7.62
N GLU A 68 -6.50 -4.95 8.75
CA GLU A 68 -6.15 -3.62 9.22
C GLU A 68 -4.67 -3.59 9.62
N ASP A 69 -3.92 -2.67 9.03
CA ASP A 69 -2.56 -2.35 9.46
C ASP A 69 -2.64 -1.41 10.67
N ALA A 70 -1.80 -1.65 11.68
CA ALA A 70 -1.84 -0.90 12.94
C ALA A 70 -1.62 0.61 12.75
N GLU A 71 -0.81 1.02 11.76
CA GLU A 71 -0.42 2.42 11.60
C GLU A 71 -1.47 3.16 10.79
N LEU A 72 -2.08 2.47 9.83
CA LEU A 72 -3.27 2.95 9.14
C LEU A 72 -4.45 3.08 10.11
N LEU A 73 -4.63 2.11 11.00
CA LEU A 73 -5.69 2.14 12.03
C LEU A 73 -5.48 3.28 13.03
N ARG A 74 -4.24 3.50 13.48
CA ARG A 74 -3.89 4.64 14.33
C ARG A 74 -4.17 5.97 13.63
N ALA A 75 -3.75 6.13 12.38
CA ALA A 75 -4.00 7.34 11.60
C ALA A 75 -5.51 7.60 11.40
N CYS A 76 -6.29 6.55 11.18
CA CYS A 76 -7.76 6.61 11.14
C CYS A 76 -8.35 7.13 12.45
N ALA A 77 -7.95 6.56 13.58
CA ALA A 77 -8.43 6.97 14.90
C ALA A 77 -8.11 8.44 15.19
N GLU A 78 -6.88 8.88 14.91
CA GLU A 78 -6.42 10.26 15.14
C GLU A 78 -6.99 11.31 14.16
N SER A 79 -7.59 10.88 13.04
CA SER A 79 -8.22 11.76 12.04
C SER A 79 -9.76 11.69 12.04
N GLY A 80 -10.34 10.78 12.82
CA GLY A 80 -11.78 10.53 12.82
C GLY A 80 -12.27 9.99 11.47
N VAL A 81 -11.47 9.13 10.83
CA VAL A 81 -11.78 8.41 9.58
C VAL A 81 -12.03 6.95 9.92
N GLN A 82 -13.07 6.32 9.36
CA GLN A 82 -13.25 4.88 9.51
C GLN A 82 -12.32 4.13 8.55
N TYR A 83 -11.68 3.06 9.01
CA TYR A 83 -10.72 2.29 8.20
C TYR A 83 -11.31 1.82 6.87
N LYS A 84 -12.56 1.32 6.88
CA LYS A 84 -13.27 0.86 5.69
C LYS A 84 -13.47 1.95 4.62
N ASP A 85 -13.46 3.22 5.01
CA ASP A 85 -13.68 4.35 4.11
C ASP A 85 -12.38 4.78 3.40
N LEU A 86 -11.22 4.25 3.82
CA LEU A 86 -9.97 4.38 3.08
C LEU A 86 -10.05 3.74 1.69
N GLY A 87 -10.90 2.72 1.52
CA GLY A 87 -11.08 2.04 0.22
C GLY A 87 -9.82 1.32 -0.28
N LEU A 88 -8.95 0.89 0.62
CA LEU A 88 -7.73 0.18 0.24
C LEU A 88 -8.07 -1.20 -0.35
N PRO A 89 -7.25 -1.71 -1.28
CA PRO A 89 -7.28 -3.09 -1.72
C PRO A 89 -7.34 -4.10 -0.58
N LYS A 90 -8.04 -5.22 -0.82
CA LYS A 90 -8.08 -6.35 0.11
C LYS A 90 -6.70 -6.98 0.35
N GLU A 91 -5.79 -6.87 -0.62
CA GLU A 91 -4.43 -7.40 -0.58
C GLU A 91 -3.45 -6.34 -1.09
N LEU A 92 -2.79 -5.64 -0.17
CA LEU A 92 -1.79 -4.61 -0.42
C LEU A 92 -0.61 -4.82 0.52
N THR A 93 0.60 -4.85 -0.03
CA THR A 93 1.85 -4.87 0.76
C THR A 93 2.74 -3.75 0.27
N LEU A 94 3.16 -2.88 1.18
CA LEU A 94 4.10 -1.79 0.90
C LEU A 94 5.37 -2.01 1.73
N TRP A 95 6.52 -1.93 1.07
CA TRP A 95 7.83 -1.90 1.71
C TRP A 95 8.37 -0.48 1.62
N VAL A 96 8.79 0.05 2.76
CA VAL A 96 9.30 1.42 2.90
C VAL A 96 10.71 1.31 3.46
N ASP A 97 11.67 1.24 2.56
CA ASP A 97 13.05 0.87 2.87
C ASP A 97 14.00 2.00 2.47
N PRO A 98 15.20 2.11 3.07
CA PRO A 98 16.20 3.08 2.65
C PRO A 98 16.47 3.01 1.14
N GLY A 99 16.21 4.11 0.44
CA GLY A 99 16.44 4.23 -1.01
C GLY A 99 15.30 3.71 -1.91
N GLU A 100 14.30 3.00 -1.39
CA GLU A 100 13.21 2.48 -2.22
C GLU A 100 11.87 2.33 -1.47
N VAL A 101 10.78 2.62 -2.18
CA VAL A 101 9.42 2.22 -1.80
C VAL A 101 8.87 1.29 -2.88
N CYS A 102 8.43 0.10 -2.48
CA CYS A 102 7.87 -0.91 -3.38
C CYS A 102 6.46 -1.31 -2.92
N CYS A 103 5.64 -1.73 -3.87
CA CYS A 103 4.27 -2.16 -3.66
C CYS A 103 4.04 -3.53 -4.28
N ARG A 104 3.25 -4.38 -3.62
CA ARG A 104 2.62 -5.54 -4.23
C ARG A 104 1.13 -5.49 -3.97
N TYR A 105 0.36 -5.54 -5.06
CA TYR A 105 -1.09 -5.64 -5.03
C TYR A 105 -1.50 -7.07 -5.38
N GLY A 106 -2.20 -7.76 -4.48
CA GLY A 106 -2.49 -9.20 -4.59
C GLY A 106 -1.33 -10.10 -4.18
N GLU A 107 -1.59 -11.15 -3.37
CA GLU A 107 -0.52 -11.97 -2.79
C GLU A 107 0.26 -12.81 -3.82
N ARG A 108 -0.33 -13.07 -4.99
CA ARG A 108 0.28 -13.85 -6.08
C ARG A 108 0.95 -13.00 -7.16
N ASN A 109 0.82 -11.69 -7.10
CA ASN A 109 1.36 -10.81 -8.13
C ASN A 109 2.81 -10.43 -7.85
N HIS A 110 3.52 -10.01 -8.89
CA HIS A 110 4.85 -9.43 -8.73
C HIS A 110 4.77 -8.06 -8.06
N GLY A 111 5.75 -7.78 -7.21
CA GLY A 111 5.95 -6.42 -6.68
C GLY A 111 6.43 -5.47 -7.78
N PHE A 112 6.20 -4.19 -7.58
CA PHE A 112 6.67 -3.11 -8.45
C PHE A 112 7.16 -1.93 -7.61
N THR A 113 8.09 -1.17 -8.15
CA THR A 113 8.64 0.01 -7.51
C THR A 113 7.67 1.18 -7.59
N VAL A 114 7.44 1.84 -6.46
CA VAL A 114 6.66 3.08 -6.34
C VAL A 114 7.55 4.30 -6.48
N ALA A 115 8.72 4.29 -5.84
CA ALA A 115 9.73 5.34 -5.93
C ALA A 115 11.12 4.80 -5.54
N THR A 116 12.17 5.34 -6.15
CA THR A 116 13.58 5.13 -5.79
C THR A 116 14.20 6.46 -5.44
N PHE A 117 15.19 6.45 -4.55
CA PHE A 117 15.91 7.65 -4.12
C PHE A 117 17.39 7.34 -4.16
N SER A 118 18.14 8.05 -5.01
CA SER A 118 19.59 8.03 -4.93
C SER A 118 20.08 9.05 -3.90
N SER A 119 21.32 8.89 -3.46
CA SER A 119 21.96 9.77 -2.49
C SER A 119 22.23 11.18 -3.04
N ASP A 120 22.23 11.35 -4.35
CA ASP A 120 22.71 12.57 -5.03
C ASP A 120 21.58 13.42 -5.65
N ASP A 121 20.32 12.97 -5.55
CA ASP A 121 19.20 13.62 -6.25
C ASP A 121 18.35 14.52 -5.32
N ASP A 122 18.55 15.83 -5.43
CA ASP A 122 17.72 16.86 -4.78
C ASP A 122 16.68 17.51 -5.73
N ASP A 123 16.69 17.22 -7.04
CA ASP A 123 15.80 17.82 -8.05
C ASP A 123 14.58 16.97 -8.48
N ASP A 124 14.35 15.79 -7.89
CA ASP A 124 13.44 14.76 -8.44
C ASP A 124 11.97 14.80 -8.01
N LYS A 125 11.48 15.91 -7.43
CA LYS A 125 10.08 15.95 -6.93
C LYS A 125 9.03 15.72 -8.03
N GLU A 126 9.31 16.18 -9.25
CA GLU A 126 8.42 15.96 -10.40
C GLU A 126 8.45 14.50 -10.87
N ASP A 127 9.63 13.88 -10.90
CA ASP A 127 9.80 12.48 -11.29
C ASP A 127 9.11 11.51 -10.31
N VAL A 128 9.30 11.72 -9.01
CA VAL A 128 8.62 10.93 -7.98
C VAL A 128 7.10 11.05 -8.09
N THR A 129 6.59 12.24 -8.39
CA THR A 129 5.14 12.45 -8.57
C THR A 129 4.58 11.64 -9.74
N LYS A 130 5.30 11.60 -10.87
CA LYS A 130 4.92 10.81 -12.06
C LYS A 130 4.97 9.32 -11.76
N LYS A 131 6.07 8.81 -11.18
CA LYS A 131 6.25 7.40 -10.79
C LYS A 131 5.15 6.93 -9.83
N VAL A 132 4.86 7.71 -8.78
CA VAL A 132 3.80 7.39 -7.82
C VAL A 132 2.43 7.38 -8.51
N THR A 133 2.15 8.33 -9.41
CA THR A 133 0.87 8.35 -10.14
C THR A 133 0.71 7.10 -11.01
N SER A 134 1.74 6.71 -11.76
CA SER A 134 1.72 5.45 -12.55
C SER A 134 1.60 4.19 -11.69
N ALA A 135 2.16 4.20 -10.48
CA ALA A 135 1.99 3.13 -9.50
C ALA A 135 0.54 3.02 -9.02
N VAL A 136 -0.13 4.15 -8.77
CA VAL A 136 -1.55 4.17 -8.38
C VAL A 136 -2.44 3.61 -9.50
N GLU A 137 -2.18 3.99 -10.75
CA GLU A 137 -2.95 3.47 -11.89
C GLU A 137 -2.88 1.94 -12.00
N ARG A 138 -1.70 1.35 -11.78
CA ARG A 138 -1.53 -0.12 -11.78
C ARG A 138 -2.37 -0.83 -10.71
N VAL A 139 -2.61 -0.19 -9.56
CA VAL A 139 -3.44 -0.77 -8.51
C VAL A 139 -4.92 -0.61 -8.83
N THR A 140 -5.31 0.49 -9.45
CA THR A 140 -6.72 0.81 -9.70
C THR A 140 -7.27 0.27 -11.03
N SER A 141 -6.43 0.02 -12.04
CA SER A 141 -6.87 -0.53 -13.33
C SER A 141 -7.58 -1.87 -13.18
N ASP A 142 -7.06 -2.73 -12.31
CA ASP A 142 -7.54 -4.09 -12.16
C ASP A 142 -8.87 -4.15 -11.39
N TYR A 143 -9.21 -3.07 -10.67
CA TYR A 143 -10.49 -2.93 -9.99
C TYR A 143 -11.64 -2.61 -10.97
N HIS A 144 -11.34 -2.08 -12.16
CA HIS A 144 -12.33 -1.75 -13.18
C HIS A 144 -12.46 -2.80 -14.31
N SER A 145 -11.64 -3.86 -14.30
CA SER A 145 -11.79 -5.00 -15.21
C SER A 145 -12.61 -6.16 -14.61
N GLY A 146 -13.05 -6.04 -13.36
CA GLY A 146 -13.77 -7.07 -12.63
C GLY A 146 -15.29 -7.02 -12.75
N SER A 147 -15.85 -7.07 -13.96
CA SER A 147 -17.17 -7.70 -14.15
C SER A 147 -16.97 -9.21 -14.17
N SER A 148 -16.70 -9.81 -13.01
CA SER A 148 -16.74 -11.27 -12.87
C SER A 148 -18.09 -11.63 -12.28
N SER A 149 -18.98 -12.09 -13.15
CA SER A 149 -20.27 -12.69 -12.83
C SER A 149 -20.15 -13.63 -11.64
N ASP A 150 -20.95 -13.38 -10.61
CA ASP A 150 -21.36 -14.40 -9.66
C ASP A 150 -22.12 -15.47 -10.46
N GLU A 151 -21.61 -16.70 -10.49
CA GLU A 151 -22.40 -17.89 -10.83
C GLU A 151 -22.08 -18.96 -9.78
N ASP A 152 -22.97 -19.06 -8.81
CA ASP A 152 -23.12 -20.23 -7.93
C ASP A 152 -23.34 -21.48 -8.78
N THR A 153 -22.41 -22.44 -8.74
CA THR A 153 -22.72 -23.82 -9.14
C THR A 153 -22.26 -24.80 -8.07
N ASN A 154 -23.19 -25.05 -7.15
CA ASN A 154 -23.19 -26.24 -6.32
C ASN A 154 -23.80 -27.39 -7.15
N PHE A 155 -22.97 -28.27 -7.73
CA PHE A 155 -23.41 -29.61 -8.13
C PHE A 155 -22.24 -30.63 -8.08
N THR A 156 -22.49 -31.68 -7.31
CA THR A 156 -21.80 -32.98 -7.20
C THR A 156 -21.28 -33.58 -8.51
N LEU A 157 -20.10 -34.23 -8.51
CA LEU A 157 -19.90 -35.69 -8.71
C LEU A 157 -18.42 -36.07 -9.03
N LEU A 158 -17.91 -36.99 -8.21
CA LEU A 158 -17.07 -38.19 -8.48
C LEU A 158 -15.87 -38.18 -9.48
N HIS A 159 -14.78 -38.81 -8.97
CA HIS A 159 -13.77 -39.66 -9.65
C HIS A 159 -12.84 -38.97 -10.67
N SER A 160 -11.59 -39.36 -10.90
CA SER A 160 -10.68 -40.39 -10.41
C SER A 160 -9.35 -40.07 -11.10
N CYS A 161 -8.21 -40.10 -10.40
CA CYS A 161 -6.91 -40.31 -11.06
C CYS A 161 -6.09 -41.29 -10.23
N GLY A 162 -6.11 -42.54 -10.67
CA GLY A 162 -5.13 -43.54 -10.31
C GLY A 162 -3.96 -43.55 -11.28
N ALA A 163 -2.81 -43.97 -10.72
CA ALA A 163 -1.65 -44.66 -11.29
C ALA A 163 -1.23 -44.44 -12.76
N GLY A 164 0.04 -44.06 -12.89
CA GLY A 164 0.95 -44.34 -14.01
C GLY A 164 2.37 -44.13 -13.52
#